data_AF-A0A838UNL0-F1
#
_entry.id   AF-A0A838UNL0-F1
#
_cell.length_a   1.000
_cell.length_b   1.000
_cell.length_c   1.000
_cell.angle_alpha   90.00
_cell.angle_beta   90.00
_cell.angle_gamma   90.00
#
_symmetry.space_group_name_H-M   'P 1'
#
loop_
_entity.id
_entity.type
_entity.pdbx_description
1 polymer ?
#
loop_
_entity_poly.entity_id
_entity_poly.type
_entity_poly.pdbx_seq_one_letter_code
_entity_poly.pdbx_strand_id
1 'polypeptide(L)'
;MLTQIDHVVIVVRDLAAAMRDYAALGFTVTPGGAHAGGQTHNALVAFADGTYLELIAFIQPDQPSPHYWYPRLAEGEGIEDFCVLADDLAADAARWAAQGLAVVGPDAGGRQRPDGTELRWQTVRFTQAAGAALLPFAIADDTPRVL
;
A
#
# COMPACT_ATOMS: atom_id res chain seq x y z
N MET A 1 7.35 12.78 -11.72
CA MET A 1 6.72 12.03 -12.82
C MET A 1 6.49 10.61 -12.33
N LEU A 2 5.48 9.91 -12.85
CA LEU A 2 5.30 8.48 -12.58
C LEU A 2 6.37 7.67 -13.32
N THR A 3 7.01 6.71 -12.65
CA THR A 3 8.14 5.96 -13.19
C THR A 3 7.84 4.49 -13.44
N GLN A 4 7.08 3.83 -12.56
CA GLN A 4 6.74 2.41 -12.69
C GLN A 4 5.50 2.04 -11.88
N ILE A 5 4.96 0.84 -12.13
CA ILE A 5 4.13 0.15 -11.13
C ILE A 5 5.02 -0.15 -9.93
N ASP A 6 4.52 0.13 -8.74
CA ASP A 6 5.25 -0.09 -7.51
C ASP A 6 4.91 -1.44 -6.88
N HIS A 7 3.62 -1.66 -6.62
CA HIS A 7 3.14 -2.90 -6.03
C HIS A 7 1.66 -3.13 -6.31
N VAL A 8 1.23 -4.38 -6.10
CA VAL A 8 -0.18 -4.76 -6.07
C VAL A 8 -0.58 -5.06 -4.63
N VAL A 9 -1.71 -4.51 -4.20
CA VAL A 9 -2.26 -4.69 -2.86
C VAL A 9 -3.25 -5.85 -2.86
N ILE A 10 -3.00 -6.81 -1.97
CA ILE A 10 -3.84 -8.00 -1.78
C ILE A 10 -4.34 -7.99 -0.34
N VAL A 11 -5.61 -7.67 -0.16
CA VAL A 11 -6.26 -7.68 1.15
C VAL A 11 -6.54 -9.12 1.56
N VAL A 12 -6.02 -9.51 2.72
CA VAL A 12 -6.23 -10.82 3.35
C VAL A 12 -6.73 -10.63 4.78
N ARG A 13 -7.44 -11.62 5.32
CA ARG A 13 -7.99 -11.57 6.67
C ARG A 13 -6.96 -12.01 7.72
N ASP A 14 -6.22 -13.08 7.43
CA ASP A 14 -5.13 -13.58 8.28
C ASP A 14 -3.80 -13.51 7.55
N LEU A 15 -2.97 -12.53 7.92
CA LEU A 15 -1.67 -12.32 7.31
C LEU A 15 -0.74 -13.53 7.47
N ALA A 16 -0.75 -14.19 8.63
CA ALA A 16 0.13 -15.32 8.88
C ALA A 16 -0.28 -16.53 8.04
N ALA A 17 -1.59 -16.74 7.81
CA ALA A 17 -2.08 -17.75 6.88
C ALA A 17 -1.65 -17.42 5.44
N ALA A 18 -1.91 -16.20 4.97
CA ALA A 18 -1.53 -15.78 3.63
C ALA A 18 -0.01 -15.91 3.38
N MET A 19 0.83 -15.57 4.35
CA MET A 19 2.27 -15.75 4.26
C MET A 19 2.67 -17.23 4.06
N ARG A 20 2.02 -18.16 4.78
CA ARG A 20 2.27 -19.61 4.61
C ARG A 20 1.82 -20.09 3.23
N ASP A 21 0.67 -19.63 2.76
CA ASP A 21 0.10 -20.05 1.48
C ASP A 21 0.97 -19.57 0.32
N TYR A 22 1.39 -18.31 0.32
CA TYR A 22 2.30 -17.77 -0.70
C TYR A 22 3.68 -18.43 -0.66
N ALA A 23 4.20 -18.75 0.53
CA ALA A 23 5.44 -19.52 0.65
C ALA A 23 5.28 -20.94 0.07
N ALA A 24 4.14 -21.59 0.27
CA ALA A 24 3.84 -22.91 -0.32
C ALA A 24 3.70 -22.86 -1.85
N LEU A 25 3.33 -21.71 -2.43
CA LEU A 25 3.37 -21.45 -3.87
C LEU A 25 4.79 -21.23 -4.42
N GLY A 26 5.80 -21.15 -3.55
CA GLY A 26 7.21 -20.98 -3.92
C GLY A 26 7.72 -19.54 -3.87
N PHE A 27 6.93 -18.59 -3.36
CA PHE A 27 7.40 -17.21 -3.18
C PHE A 27 8.27 -17.07 -1.93
N THR A 28 9.24 -16.16 -1.98
CA THR A 28 9.91 -15.67 -0.77
C THR A 28 9.03 -14.58 -0.16
N VAL A 29 8.47 -14.84 1.02
CA VAL A 29 7.60 -13.91 1.73
C VAL A 29 8.35 -13.30 2.91
N THR A 30 8.47 -11.98 2.92
CA THR A 30 9.18 -11.23 3.98
C THR A 30 8.19 -10.50 4.87
N PRO A 31 8.25 -10.65 6.21
CA PRO A 31 7.45 -9.84 7.12
C PRO A 31 7.71 -8.34 6.90
N GLY A 32 6.66 -7.55 6.72
CA GLY A 32 6.79 -6.11 6.47
C GLY A 32 6.75 -5.31 7.77
N GLY A 33 5.60 -5.27 8.43
CA GLY A 33 5.40 -4.58 9.71
C GLY A 33 4.01 -3.98 9.88
N ALA A 34 3.77 -3.33 11.01
CA ALA A 34 2.55 -2.55 11.22
C ALA A 34 2.70 -1.15 10.63
N HIS A 35 1.68 -0.70 9.91
CA HIS A 35 1.63 0.66 9.38
C HIS A 35 1.48 1.68 10.52
N ALA A 36 2.06 2.87 10.35
CA ALA A 36 2.09 3.93 11.36
C ALA A 36 0.70 4.35 11.86
N GLY A 37 -0.34 4.18 11.03
CA GLY A 37 -1.74 4.42 11.40
C GLY A 37 -2.36 3.34 12.30
N GLY A 38 -1.66 2.24 12.60
CA GLY A 38 -2.09 1.20 13.55
C GLY A 38 -3.30 0.38 13.11
N GLN A 39 -3.74 0.50 11.85
CA GLN A 39 -4.94 -0.17 11.35
C GLN A 39 -4.61 -1.48 10.62
N THR A 40 -3.48 -1.52 9.93
CA THR A 40 -3.07 -2.63 9.07
C THR A 40 -1.62 -3.01 9.31
N HIS A 41 -1.29 -4.24 8.95
CA HIS A 41 0.06 -4.77 8.88
C HIS A 41 0.25 -5.56 7.59
N ASN A 42 1.49 -5.75 7.17
CA ASN A 42 1.77 -6.38 5.88
C ASN A 42 2.93 -7.38 5.89
N ALA A 43 2.99 -8.15 4.81
CA ALA A 43 4.10 -8.97 4.38
C ALA A 43 4.28 -8.80 2.86
N LEU A 44 5.52 -8.92 2.39
CA LEU A 44 5.90 -8.56 1.03
C LEU A 44 6.44 -9.77 0.28
N VAL A 45 6.06 -9.89 -0.99
CA VAL A 45 6.75 -10.73 -1.98
C VAL A 45 7.45 -9.78 -2.95
N ALA A 46 8.76 -9.58 -2.76
CA ALA A 46 9.55 -8.67 -3.58
C ALA A 46 10.11 -9.37 -4.82
N PHE A 47 10.10 -8.67 -5.95
CA PHE A 47 10.67 -9.11 -7.22
C PHE A 47 11.98 -8.39 -7.53
N ALA A 48 12.75 -8.95 -8.46
CA ALA A 48 14.10 -8.48 -8.80
C ALA A 48 14.13 -7.07 -9.42
N ASP A 49 13.01 -6.60 -9.98
CA ASP A 49 12.87 -5.26 -10.55
C ASP A 49 12.45 -4.21 -9.51
N GLY A 50 12.30 -4.61 -8.24
CA GLY A 50 11.90 -3.73 -7.15
C GLY A 50 10.39 -3.55 -6.99
N THR A 51 9.57 -4.19 -7.85
CA THR A 51 8.12 -4.31 -7.63
C THR A 51 7.81 -5.37 -6.58
N TYR A 52 6.63 -5.32 -5.98
CA TYR A 52 6.23 -6.34 -5.00
C TYR A 52 4.72 -6.60 -4.95
N LEU A 53 4.35 -7.75 -4.37
CA LEU A 53 3.00 -7.97 -3.86
C LEU A 53 2.98 -7.58 -2.39
N GLU A 54 2.00 -6.75 -2.02
CA GLU A 54 1.72 -6.43 -0.62
C GLU A 54 0.55 -7.28 -0.14
N LEU A 55 0.84 -8.29 0.69
CA LEU A 55 -0.18 -8.98 1.46
C LEU A 55 -0.49 -8.07 2.66
N ILE A 56 -1.69 -7.47 2.68
CA ILE A 56 -2.10 -6.55 3.73
C ILE A 56 -3.27 -7.14 4.50
N ALA A 57 -3.22 -7.07 5.83
CA ALA A 57 -4.35 -7.41 6.69
C ALA A 57 -4.64 -6.30 7.69
N PHE A 58 -5.88 -6.28 8.16
CA PHE A 58 -6.29 -5.43 9.27
C PHE A 58 -5.85 -6.05 10.59
N ILE A 59 -5.31 -5.24 11.50
CA ILE A 59 -4.87 -5.71 12.82
C ILE A 59 -6.08 -6.24 13.63
N GLN A 60 -7.26 -5.66 13.43
CA GLN A 60 -8.53 -6.10 14.01
C GLN A 60 -9.55 -6.35 12.88
N PRO A 61 -9.48 -7.48 12.16
CA PRO A 61 -10.27 -7.70 10.94
C PRO A 61 -11.77 -7.90 11.19
N ASP A 62 -12.16 -8.10 12.46
CA ASP A 62 -13.55 -8.27 12.88
C ASP A 62 -14.13 -6.99 13.53
N GLN A 63 -13.35 -5.90 13.57
CA GLN A 63 -13.78 -4.59 14.09
C GLN A 63 -13.79 -3.55 12.97
N PRO A 64 -14.84 -2.70 12.87
CA PRO A 64 -14.90 -1.66 11.86
C PRO A 64 -13.65 -0.79 11.85
N SER A 65 -13.06 -0.61 10.66
CA SER A 65 -11.94 0.31 10.43
C SER A 65 -12.37 1.45 9.52
N PRO A 66 -11.91 2.70 9.76
CA PRO A 66 -12.14 3.82 8.86
C PRO A 66 -11.27 3.76 7.59
N HIS A 67 -10.36 2.79 7.47
CA HIS A 67 -9.54 2.60 6.28
C HIS A 67 -10.43 2.29 5.06
N TYR A 68 -10.17 2.96 3.94
CA TYR A 68 -11.04 2.88 2.76
C TYR A 68 -11.05 1.49 2.10
N TRP A 69 -10.00 0.68 2.28
CA TRP A 69 -9.98 -0.73 1.88
C TRP A 69 -10.72 -1.70 2.85
N TYR A 70 -11.17 -1.27 4.03
CA TYR A 70 -11.84 -2.16 4.99
C TYR A 70 -13.10 -2.84 4.45
N PRO A 71 -13.97 -2.16 3.66
CA PRO A 71 -15.16 -2.80 3.07
C PRO A 71 -14.84 -4.05 2.24
N ARG A 72 -13.63 -4.17 1.69
CA ARG A 72 -13.21 -5.36 0.93
C ARG A 72 -13.36 -6.66 1.73
N LEU A 73 -13.11 -6.63 3.03
CA LEU A 73 -13.23 -7.82 3.88
C LEU A 73 -14.64 -8.43 3.91
N ALA A 74 -15.68 -7.65 3.58
CA ALA A 74 -17.06 -8.14 3.46
C ALA A 74 -17.32 -8.82 2.10
N GLU A 75 -16.55 -8.47 1.07
CA GLU A 75 -16.63 -9.05 -0.28
C GLU A 75 -15.71 -10.27 -0.44
N GLY A 76 -14.74 -10.42 0.45
CA GLY A 76 -13.77 -11.51 0.48
C GLY A 76 -12.34 -11.02 0.26
N GLU A 77 -11.38 -11.94 0.42
CA GLU A 77 -9.96 -11.63 0.20
C GLU A 77 -9.64 -11.39 -1.29
N GLY A 78 -8.50 -10.77 -1.58
CA GLY A 78 -7.95 -10.67 -2.93
C GLY A 78 -7.38 -9.30 -3.29
N ILE A 79 -7.11 -9.12 -4.58
CA ILE A 79 -6.55 -7.87 -5.12
C ILE A 79 -7.56 -6.74 -4.92
N GLU A 80 -7.07 -5.67 -4.31
CA GLU A 80 -7.87 -4.48 -3.99
C GLU A 80 -7.37 -3.24 -4.74
N ASP A 81 -6.05 -3.07 -4.87
CA ASP A 81 -5.45 -1.87 -5.45
C ASP A 81 -4.11 -2.18 -6.12
N PHE A 82 -3.57 -1.21 -6.86
CA PHE A 82 -2.18 -1.20 -7.28
C PHE A 82 -1.61 0.22 -7.16
N CYS A 83 -0.32 0.29 -6.87
CA CYS A 83 0.39 1.52 -6.62
C CYS A 83 1.31 1.89 -7.78
N VAL A 84 1.48 3.18 -8.04
CA VAL A 84 2.47 3.71 -9.00
C VAL A 84 3.50 4.59 -8.29
N LEU A 85 4.77 4.39 -8.63
CA LEU A 85 5.89 5.13 -8.03
C LEU A 85 6.05 6.49 -8.72
N ALA A 86 6.28 7.54 -7.93
CA ALA A 86 6.59 8.89 -8.38
C ALA A 86 7.95 9.36 -7.83
N ASP A 87 8.70 10.10 -8.63
CA ASP A 87 9.98 10.70 -8.19
C ASP A 87 9.78 11.88 -7.23
N ASP A 88 8.76 12.72 -7.50
CA ASP A 88 8.39 13.88 -6.69
C ASP A 88 6.86 13.91 -6.63
N LEU A 89 6.33 13.21 -5.62
CA LEU A 89 4.89 13.04 -5.45
C LEU A 89 4.18 14.37 -5.15
N ALA A 90 4.84 15.27 -4.42
CA ALA A 90 4.26 16.58 -4.08
C ALA A 90 4.10 17.46 -5.34
N ALA A 91 5.14 17.55 -6.17
CA ALA A 91 5.07 18.28 -7.42
C ALA A 91 4.09 17.64 -8.41
N ASP A 92 4.05 16.32 -8.48
CA ASP A 92 3.11 15.60 -9.33
C ASP A 92 1.65 15.79 -8.88
N ALA A 93 1.38 15.72 -7.57
CA ALA A 93 0.05 15.97 -7.01
C ALA A 93 -0.46 17.37 -7.31
N ALA A 94 0.40 18.38 -7.14
CA ALA A 94 0.06 19.76 -7.47
C ALA A 94 -0.25 19.92 -8.97
N ARG A 95 0.52 19.26 -9.84
CA ARG A 95 0.28 19.25 -11.29
C ARG A 95 -1.06 18.59 -11.64
N TRP A 96 -1.37 17.43 -11.05
CA TRP A 96 -2.63 16.73 -11.28
C TRP A 96 -3.83 17.56 -10.82
N ALA A 97 -3.76 18.16 -9.62
CA ALA A 97 -4.80 19.05 -9.12
C ALA A 97 -5.02 20.26 -10.05
N ALA A 98 -3.95 20.88 -10.55
CA ALA A 98 -4.03 21.99 -11.51
C ALA A 98 -4.66 21.59 -12.85
N GLN A 99 -4.62 20.30 -13.21
CA GLN A 99 -5.29 19.73 -14.39
C GLN A 99 -6.73 19.29 -14.12
N GLY A 100 -7.25 19.51 -12.90
CA GLY A 100 -8.62 19.19 -12.52
C GLY A 100 -8.83 17.75 -12.02
N LEU A 101 -7.76 17.00 -11.76
CA LEU A 101 -7.88 15.69 -11.10
C LEU A 101 -8.16 15.89 -9.61
N ALA A 102 -9.15 15.18 -9.09
CA ALA A 102 -9.39 15.13 -7.66
C ALA A 102 -8.37 14.17 -7.01
N VAL A 103 -7.53 14.75 -6.14
CA VAL A 103 -6.46 14.05 -5.44
C VAL A 103 -6.53 14.35 -3.95
N VAL A 104 -6.19 13.37 -3.12
CA VAL A 104 -6.10 13.49 -1.65
C VAL A 104 -4.70 13.11 -1.22
N GLY A 105 -4.07 13.96 -0.39
CA GLY A 105 -2.67 13.86 0.01
C GLY A 105 -1.81 14.97 -0.63
N PRO A 106 -0.47 14.85 -0.59
CA PRO A 106 0.30 13.70 -0.08
C PRO A 106 0.11 13.48 1.42
N ASP A 107 -0.23 12.25 1.81
CA ASP A 107 -0.34 11.82 3.20
C ASP A 107 0.93 11.06 3.60
N ALA A 108 1.47 11.36 4.78
CA ALA A 108 2.64 10.66 5.31
C ALA A 108 2.27 9.24 5.74
N GLY A 109 3.03 8.26 5.24
CA GLY A 109 2.95 6.87 5.59
C GLY A 109 4.27 6.36 6.17
N GLY A 110 4.22 5.16 6.73
CA GLY A 110 5.41 4.54 7.29
C GLY A 110 5.11 3.20 7.95
N ARG A 111 6.16 2.44 8.19
CA ARG A 111 6.13 1.25 9.07
C ARG A 111 7.46 1.06 9.77
N GLN A 112 7.40 0.39 10.91
CA GLN A 112 8.60 -0.09 11.59
C GLN A 112 8.84 -1.56 11.24
N ARG A 113 10.04 -1.87 10.76
CA ARG A 113 10.48 -3.25 10.53
C ARG A 113 10.85 -3.93 11.85
N PRO A 114 10.82 -5.28 11.91
CA PRO A 114 11.27 -6.02 13.09
C PRO A 114 12.72 -5.73 13.51
N ASP A 115 13.58 -5.28 12.59
CA ASP A 115 14.96 -4.89 12.85
C ASP A 115 15.12 -3.47 13.45
N GLY A 116 14.01 -2.78 13.71
CA GLY A 116 13.99 -1.42 14.26
C GLY A 116 14.14 -0.31 13.23
N THR A 117 14.36 -0.63 11.95
CA THR A 117 14.40 0.37 10.89
C THR A 117 13.02 0.96 10.67
N GLU A 118 12.96 2.29 10.67
CA GLU A 118 11.77 3.03 10.27
C GLU A 118 11.81 3.27 8.75
N LEU A 119 10.73 2.90 8.07
CA LEU A 119 10.49 3.23 6.68
C LEU A 119 9.42 4.30 6.61
N ARG A 120 9.65 5.34 5.81
CA ARG A 120 8.73 6.46 5.59
C ARG A 120 8.52 6.69 4.10
N TRP A 121 7.30 7.07 3.75
CA TRP A 121 6.88 7.37 2.39
C TRP A 121 5.72 8.36 2.41
N GLN A 122 5.32 8.83 1.24
CA GLN A 122 4.13 9.64 1.03
C GLN A 122 3.20 8.95 0.04
N THR A 123 1.89 9.09 0.23
CA THR A 123 0.89 8.55 -0.72
C THR A 123 -0.08 9.62 -1.18
N VAL A 124 -0.53 9.53 -2.43
CA VAL A 124 -1.63 10.33 -2.99
C VAL A 124 -2.67 9.39 -3.54
N ARG A 125 -3.93 9.62 -3.17
CA ARG A 125 -5.08 8.87 -3.69
C ARG A 125 -5.80 9.71 -4.73
N PHE A 126 -6.18 9.09 -5.84
CA PHE A 126 -7.10 9.69 -6.80
C PHE A 126 -8.53 9.39 -6.34
N THR A 127 -9.44 10.34 -6.55
CA THR A 127 -10.83 10.18 -6.14
C THR A 127 -11.79 10.61 -7.24
N GLN A 128 -13.02 10.09 -7.20
CA GLN A 128 -14.13 10.71 -7.90
C GLN A 128 -14.51 12.00 -7.19
N ALA A 129 -15.24 12.90 -7.87
CA ALA A 129 -15.76 14.13 -7.25
C ALA A 129 -16.60 13.87 -5.98
N ALA A 130 -17.19 12.67 -5.83
CA ALA A 130 -17.93 12.23 -4.65
C ALA A 130 -17.04 11.64 -3.52
N GLY A 131 -15.72 11.67 -3.65
CA GLY A 131 -14.76 11.22 -2.64
C GLY A 131 -14.43 9.72 -2.65
N ALA A 132 -15.08 8.92 -3.50
CA ALA A 132 -14.75 7.51 -3.67
C ALA A 132 -13.33 7.36 -4.25
N ALA A 133 -12.52 6.49 -3.64
CA ALA A 133 -11.18 6.20 -4.12
C ALA A 133 -11.21 5.58 -5.51
N LEU A 134 -10.26 5.97 -6.36
CA LEU A 134 -10.02 5.41 -7.68
C LEU A 134 -8.65 4.73 -7.67
N LEU A 135 -8.54 3.67 -8.48
CA LEU A 135 -7.28 3.02 -8.78
C LEU A 135 -6.54 3.79 -9.89
N PRO A 136 -5.19 3.80 -9.90
CA PRO A 136 -4.31 3.41 -8.78
C PRO A 136 -4.21 4.50 -7.71
N PHE A 137 -3.48 4.25 -6.62
CA PHE A 137 -2.87 5.32 -5.82
C PHE A 137 -1.38 5.50 -6.18
N ALA A 138 -0.79 6.64 -5.81
CA ALA A 138 0.62 6.94 -6.07
C ALA A 138 1.44 7.02 -4.77
N ILE A 139 2.72 6.65 -4.84
CA ILE A 139 3.66 6.67 -3.71
C ILE A 139 4.99 7.33 -4.09
N ALA A 140 5.68 7.90 -3.11
CA ALA A 140 7.10 8.22 -3.17
C ALA A 140 7.75 7.85 -1.83
N ASP A 141 8.91 7.20 -1.88
CA ASP A 141 9.65 6.82 -0.68
C ASP A 141 10.52 7.98 -0.18
N ASP A 142 10.35 8.34 1.09
CA ASP A 142 11.29 9.25 1.76
C ASP A 142 12.53 8.49 2.26
N THR A 143 12.36 7.19 2.51
CA THR A 143 13.44 6.28 2.95
C THR A 143 13.87 5.40 1.77
N PRO A 144 15.14 5.45 1.33
CA PRO A 144 15.59 4.66 0.20
C PRO A 144 15.33 3.16 0.36
N ARG A 145 14.92 2.50 -0.73
CA ARG A 145 14.84 1.04 -0.78
C ARG A 145 16.22 0.44 -0.70
N VAL A 146 16.41 -0.51 0.21
CA VAL A 146 17.53 -1.44 0.15
C VAL A 146 16.99 -2.69 -0.54
N LEU A 147 17.25 -2.80 -1.84
CA LEU A 147 16.92 -3.95 -2.67
C LEU A 147 17.92 -5.09 -2.46
#